data_AF-A0AAN8X9R9-F1
#
_entry.id   AF-A0AAN8X9R9-F1
#
_cell.length_a   1.000
_cell.length_b   1.000
_cell.length_c   1.000
_cell.angle_alpha   90.00
_cell.angle_beta   90.00
_cell.angle_gamma   90.00
#
_symmetry.space_group_name_H-M   'P 1'
#
loop_
_entity.id
_entity.type
_entity.pdbx_description
1 polymer ?
#
loop_
_entity_poly.entity_id
_entity_poly.type
_entity_poly.pdbx_seq_one_letter_code
_entity_poly.pdbx_strand_id
1 'polypeptide(L)'
;MRLGNRRRNLVDNGASGGRTRDVCGQCDAVVTNRGKNSVGLFCDYCSYWYYARCEGMSTDTYQMFRSLCKSEDREVRAKTVMFTGIVESRNGDKDVRKQEDIGKIKALPGNDLGIDLEKVMITNAITIGKQNMRNEDNRPNSRLIKVMFENEKMVSLLTKSAKKLSKLTDEDIKNIKIFRDMSKSDHEKRILLVEEMKKRNQELHDNGISDMK
;
A
#
# COMPACT_ATOMS: atom_id res chain seq x y z
N MET A 1 31.23 -27.87 -30.16
CA MET A 1 31.37 -27.01 -28.96
C MET A 1 32.14 -25.76 -29.35
N ARG A 2 31.49 -24.58 -29.38
CA ARG A 2 32.14 -23.28 -29.61
C ARG A 2 31.75 -22.37 -28.44
N LEU A 3 32.69 -22.13 -27.53
CA LEU A 3 32.55 -21.16 -26.44
C LEU A 3 32.89 -19.78 -27.00
N GLY A 4 31.86 -18.98 -27.29
CA GLY A 4 32.02 -17.59 -27.72
C GLY A 4 32.24 -16.69 -26.51
N ASN A 5 33.49 -16.29 -26.29
CA ASN A 5 33.87 -15.21 -25.39
C ASN A 5 33.25 -13.87 -25.85
N ARG A 6 32.12 -13.45 -25.25
CA ARG A 6 31.67 -12.05 -25.32
C ARG A 6 32.20 -11.29 -24.10
N ARG A 7 33.24 -10.49 -24.35
CA ARG A 7 33.72 -9.43 -23.45
C ARG A 7 32.54 -8.51 -23.11
N ARG A 8 32.17 -8.44 -21.83
CA ARG A 8 31.31 -7.36 -21.31
C ARG A 8 32.18 -6.11 -21.20
N ASN A 9 31.94 -5.14 -22.08
CA ASN A 9 32.46 -3.79 -21.90
C ASN A 9 31.71 -3.18 -20.71
N LEU A 10 32.45 -2.91 -19.64
CA LEU A 10 32.08 -1.92 -18.65
C LEU A 10 32.02 -0.57 -19.35
N VAL A 11 30.84 0.04 -19.36
CA VAL A 11 30.68 1.49 -19.55
C VAL A 11 29.99 2.01 -18.30
N ASP A 12 30.81 2.43 -17.36
CA ASP A 12 30.41 3.40 -16.34
C ASP A 12 30.63 4.80 -16.91
N ASN A 13 29.56 5.60 -16.90
CA ASN A 13 29.49 6.95 -16.30
C ASN A 13 28.57 7.89 -17.09
N GLY A 14 27.73 8.60 -16.34
CA GLY A 14 27.23 9.91 -16.77
C GLY A 14 25.76 10.15 -16.50
N ALA A 15 25.48 10.78 -15.36
CA ALA A 15 24.17 11.29 -14.98
C ALA A 15 23.52 12.13 -16.09
N SER A 16 22.29 11.77 -16.48
CA SER A 16 21.29 12.64 -17.10
C SER A 16 19.94 11.92 -17.12
N GLY A 17 18.89 12.60 -16.66
CA GLY A 17 17.54 12.04 -16.53
C GLY A 17 16.99 11.47 -17.84
N GLY A 18 16.92 10.14 -17.92
CA GLY A 18 16.29 9.41 -19.03
C GLY A 18 15.81 8.06 -18.54
N ARG A 19 14.54 7.74 -18.79
CA ARG A 19 13.88 6.51 -18.33
C ARG A 19 14.44 5.29 -19.08
N THR A 20 15.41 4.59 -18.51
CA THR A 20 15.95 3.32 -19.04
C THR A 20 15.68 2.14 -18.09
N ARG A 21 14.45 1.98 -17.59
CA ARG A 21 14.16 0.99 -16.53
C ARG A 21 13.22 -0.16 -16.88
N ASP A 22 12.81 -0.26 -18.14
CA ASP A 22 11.88 -1.31 -18.60
C ASP A 22 12.57 -2.21 -19.63
N VAL A 23 13.82 -2.66 -19.39
CA VAL A 23 14.53 -3.60 -20.27
C VAL A 23 15.09 -4.77 -19.49
N CYS A 24 15.09 -5.95 -20.10
CA CYS A 24 15.61 -7.17 -19.51
C CYS A 24 17.15 -7.12 -19.44
N GLY A 25 17.74 -7.30 -18.26
CA GLY A 25 19.18 -7.29 -18.04
C GLY A 25 19.99 -8.41 -18.72
N GLN A 26 19.32 -9.32 -19.44
CA GLN A 26 19.96 -10.43 -20.15
C GLN A 26 19.79 -10.38 -21.68
N CYS A 27 18.65 -9.91 -22.18
CA CYS A 27 18.34 -9.88 -23.61
C CYS A 27 18.00 -8.50 -24.16
N ASP A 28 18.07 -7.46 -23.31
CA ASP A 28 17.72 -6.06 -23.61
C ASP A 28 16.30 -5.84 -24.15
N ALA A 29 15.46 -6.89 -24.18
CA ALA A 29 14.08 -6.78 -24.61
C ALA A 29 13.27 -5.93 -23.62
N VAL A 30 12.32 -5.17 -24.12
CA VAL A 30 11.47 -4.30 -23.28
C VAL A 30 10.61 -5.14 -22.34
N VAL A 31 10.72 -4.86 -21.04
CA VAL A 31 9.94 -5.43 -19.94
C VAL A 31 9.08 -4.32 -19.36
N THR A 32 7.86 -4.14 -19.86
CA THR A 32 7.01 -3.04 -19.39
C THR A 32 6.40 -3.36 -18.03
N ASN A 33 6.71 -2.59 -16.98
CA ASN A 33 6.02 -2.75 -15.68
C ASN A 33 4.51 -2.36 -15.75
N ARG A 34 4.07 -1.83 -16.90
CA ARG A 34 2.71 -1.27 -17.10
C ARG A 34 1.81 -2.08 -18.05
N GLY A 35 2.34 -3.09 -18.74
CA GLY A 35 1.55 -3.90 -19.67
C GLY A 35 0.74 -4.97 -18.93
N LYS A 36 -0.54 -5.15 -19.29
CA LYS A 36 -1.37 -6.26 -18.75
C LYS A 36 -0.74 -7.66 -19.01
N ASN A 37 0.09 -7.76 -20.04
CA ASN A 37 0.78 -8.97 -20.52
C ASN A 37 2.29 -8.97 -20.25
N SER A 38 2.80 -8.07 -19.41
CA SER A 38 4.23 -8.08 -19.13
C SER A 38 4.62 -9.30 -18.28
N VAL A 39 5.66 -9.99 -18.74
CA VAL A 39 6.28 -11.18 -18.14
C VAL A 39 7.61 -10.79 -17.50
N GLY A 40 7.59 -9.68 -16.77
CA GLY A 40 8.75 -9.10 -16.12
C GLY A 40 8.89 -9.55 -14.68
N LEU A 41 10.10 -9.91 -14.29
CA LEU A 41 10.50 -10.18 -12.92
C LEU A 41 11.47 -9.09 -12.50
N PHE A 42 11.21 -8.42 -11.38
CA PHE A 42 12.16 -7.48 -10.81
C PHE A 42 13.02 -8.21 -9.77
N CYS A 43 14.34 -8.13 -9.92
CA CYS A 43 15.28 -8.69 -8.96
C CYS A 43 15.70 -7.61 -7.95
N ASP A 44 15.31 -7.77 -6.69
CA ASP A 44 15.66 -6.81 -5.64
C ASP A 44 17.16 -6.77 -5.34
N TYR A 45 17.90 -7.88 -5.58
CA TYR A 45 19.33 -7.96 -5.30
C TYR A 45 20.17 -7.09 -6.26
N CYS A 46 19.93 -7.21 -7.57
CA CYS A 46 20.68 -6.46 -8.59
C CYS A 46 19.92 -5.22 -9.10
N SER A 47 18.67 -5.02 -8.68
CA SER A 47 17.80 -3.92 -9.13
C SER A 47 17.54 -3.88 -10.65
N TYR A 48 17.60 -5.04 -11.33
CA TYR A 48 17.29 -5.19 -12.76
C TYR A 48 15.96 -5.92 -12.99
N TRP A 49 15.34 -5.60 -14.12
CA TRP A 49 14.24 -6.40 -14.67
C TRP A 49 14.77 -7.55 -15.49
N TYR A 50 14.12 -8.69 -15.41
CA TYR A 50 14.37 -9.87 -16.24
C TYR A 50 13.07 -10.31 -16.91
N TYR A 51 13.18 -10.75 -18.15
CA TYR A 51 12.05 -11.39 -18.82
C TYR A 51 11.94 -12.82 -18.27
N ALA A 52 10.75 -13.28 -17.90
CA ALA A 52 10.56 -14.61 -17.29
C ALA A 52 11.19 -15.75 -18.12
N ARG A 53 11.09 -15.67 -19.45
CA ARG A 53 11.73 -16.63 -20.38
C ARG A 53 13.26 -16.64 -20.31
N CYS A 54 13.88 -15.50 -19.99
CA CYS A 54 15.34 -15.38 -19.87
C CYS A 54 15.85 -16.10 -18.62
N GLU A 55 15.02 -16.14 -17.58
CA GLU A 55 15.20 -16.96 -16.38
C GLU A 55 14.72 -18.42 -16.57
N GLY A 56 14.37 -18.82 -17.80
CA GLY A 56 13.90 -20.17 -18.10
C GLY A 56 12.51 -20.51 -17.55
N MET A 57 11.74 -19.51 -17.08
CA MET A 57 10.38 -19.74 -16.59
C MET A 57 9.40 -19.89 -17.75
N SER A 58 8.58 -20.95 -17.69
CA SER A 58 7.43 -21.11 -18.59
C SER A 58 6.36 -20.06 -18.30
N THR A 59 5.47 -19.84 -19.27
CA THR A 59 4.31 -18.94 -19.09
C THR A 59 3.45 -19.37 -17.91
N ASP A 60 3.22 -20.67 -17.72
CA ASP A 60 2.38 -21.21 -16.64
C ASP A 60 3.04 -20.98 -15.27
N THR A 61 4.35 -21.25 -15.16
CA THR A 61 5.11 -20.99 -13.94
C THR A 61 5.11 -19.49 -13.60
N TYR A 62 5.24 -18.61 -14.59
CA TYR A 62 5.13 -17.17 -14.38
C TYR A 62 3.74 -16.77 -13.90
N GLN A 63 2.67 -17.31 -14.50
CA GLN A 63 1.29 -17.02 -14.08
C GLN A 63 1.02 -17.50 -12.66
N MET A 64 1.54 -18.68 -12.28
CA MET A 64 1.47 -19.20 -10.92
C MET A 64 2.20 -18.27 -9.95
N PHE A 65 3.44 -17.89 -10.24
CA PHE A 65 4.22 -16.96 -9.42
C PHE A 65 3.51 -15.61 -9.24
N ARG A 66 3.02 -15.01 -10.34
CA ARG A 66 2.25 -13.75 -10.29
C ARG A 66 0.98 -13.89 -9.46
N SER A 67 0.34 -15.06 -9.47
CA SER A 67 -0.86 -15.32 -8.67
C SER A 67 -0.53 -15.44 -7.19
N LEU A 68 0.59 -16.09 -6.84
CA LEU A 68 1.11 -16.15 -5.47
C LEU A 68 1.47 -14.77 -4.92
N CYS A 69 2.18 -13.95 -5.69
CA CYS A 69 2.48 -12.57 -5.26
C CYS A 69 1.19 -11.75 -5.05
N LYS A 70 0.16 -11.95 -5.89
CA LYS A 70 -1.14 -11.29 -5.71
C LYS A 70 -1.88 -11.78 -4.46
N SER A 71 -1.78 -13.06 -4.10
CA SER A 71 -2.39 -13.57 -2.86
C SER A 71 -1.66 -13.04 -1.64
N GLU A 72 -0.33 -13.03 -1.64
CA GLU A 72 0.48 -12.45 -0.56
C GLU A 72 0.17 -10.96 -0.38
N ASP A 73 0.14 -10.18 -1.47
CA ASP A 73 -0.26 -8.77 -1.43
C ASP A 73 -1.66 -8.58 -0.83
N ARG A 74 -2.60 -9.48 -1.17
CA ARG A 74 -3.96 -9.43 -0.65
C ARG A 74 -4.01 -9.74 0.84
N GLU A 75 -3.25 -10.74 1.30
CA GLU A 75 -3.15 -11.12 2.71
C GLU A 75 -2.50 -10.01 3.55
N VAL A 76 -1.40 -9.42 3.06
CA VAL A 76 -0.75 -8.28 3.70
C VAL A 76 -1.72 -7.11 3.81
N ARG A 77 -2.41 -6.75 2.72
CA ARG A 77 -3.42 -5.68 2.72
C ARG A 77 -4.60 -5.98 3.64
N ALA A 78 -5.02 -7.23 3.75
CA ALA A 78 -6.10 -7.65 4.65
C ALA A 78 -5.76 -7.35 6.11
N LYS A 79 -4.48 -7.42 6.47
CA LYS A 79 -3.92 -7.10 7.80
C LYS A 79 -3.44 -5.66 7.95
N THR A 80 -3.74 -4.78 6.99
CA THR A 80 -3.22 -3.41 6.98
C THR A 80 -4.31 -2.34 7.01
N VAL A 81 -4.05 -1.28 7.76
CA VAL A 81 -4.83 -0.02 7.71
C VAL A 81 -3.92 1.15 7.33
N MET A 82 -4.55 2.24 6.91
CA MET A 82 -3.90 3.53 6.72
C MET A 82 -4.50 4.55 7.69
N PHE A 83 -3.62 5.26 8.40
CA PHE A 83 -3.97 6.40 9.25
C PHE A 83 -3.61 7.70 8.56
N THR A 84 -4.39 8.76 8.79
CA THR A 84 -4.05 10.15 8.50
C THR A 84 -4.40 11.01 9.71
N GLY A 85 -3.86 12.22 9.78
CA GLY A 85 -4.11 13.14 10.91
C GLY A 85 -3.21 12.88 12.11
N ILE A 86 -2.34 11.88 12.06
CA ILE A 86 -1.31 11.64 13.08
C ILE A 86 -0.13 12.59 12.81
N VAL A 87 0.34 13.28 13.85
CA VAL A 87 1.50 14.18 13.76
C VAL A 87 2.75 13.39 13.39
N GLU A 88 3.43 13.80 12.34
CA GLU A 88 4.61 13.09 11.82
C GLU A 88 5.82 13.23 12.74
N SER A 89 6.69 12.23 12.75
CA SER A 89 8.02 12.37 13.31
C SER A 89 8.94 13.21 12.42
N ARG A 90 9.75 14.07 13.03
CA ARG A 90 10.81 14.83 12.36
C ARG A 90 12.16 14.10 12.37
N ASN A 91 12.21 12.89 12.90
CA ASN A 91 13.46 12.15 13.03
C ASN A 91 14.02 11.75 11.64
N GLY A 92 15.33 11.92 11.45
CA GLY A 92 16.00 11.56 10.20
C GLY A 92 16.08 10.05 9.99
N ASP A 93 16.20 9.31 11.08
CA ASP A 93 16.31 7.85 11.07
C ASP A 93 14.97 7.21 10.68
N LYS A 94 15.01 6.20 9.80
CA LYS A 94 13.79 5.52 9.36
C LYS A 94 13.24 4.61 10.44
N ASP A 95 14.07 3.85 11.14
CA ASP A 95 13.61 2.85 12.09
C ASP A 95 13.14 3.50 13.39
N VAL A 96 13.79 4.60 13.82
CA VAL A 96 13.29 5.39 14.94
C VAL A 96 11.92 5.98 14.62
N ARG A 97 11.72 6.54 13.41
CA ARG A 97 10.40 7.03 12.97
C ARG A 97 9.33 5.95 13.00
N LYS A 98 9.64 4.72 12.57
CA LYS A 98 8.67 3.61 12.62
C LYS A 98 8.22 3.36 14.06
N GLN A 99 9.16 3.33 15.01
CA GLN A 99 8.83 3.11 16.43
C GLN A 99 8.03 4.27 17.03
N GLU A 100 8.38 5.52 16.68
CA GLU A 100 7.60 6.68 17.09
C GLU A 100 6.18 6.68 16.51
N ASP A 101 6.02 6.33 15.23
CA ASP A 101 4.71 6.20 14.59
C ASP A 101 3.88 5.10 15.28
N ILE A 102 4.48 3.94 15.58
CA ILE A 102 3.84 2.85 16.35
C ILE A 102 3.41 3.36 17.72
N GLY A 103 4.28 4.07 18.44
CA GLY A 103 3.97 4.63 19.76
C GLY A 103 2.78 5.59 19.72
N LYS A 104 2.74 6.50 18.73
CA LYS A 104 1.62 7.42 18.52
C LYS A 104 0.31 6.71 18.22
N ILE A 105 0.35 5.65 17.43
CA ILE A 105 -0.84 4.83 17.13
C ILE A 105 -1.33 4.12 18.39
N LYS A 106 -0.43 3.57 19.19
CA LYS A 106 -0.79 2.89 20.46
C LYS A 106 -1.37 3.86 21.49
N ALA A 107 -0.92 5.11 21.49
CA ALA A 107 -1.40 6.16 22.37
C ALA A 107 -2.76 6.74 21.97
N LEU A 108 -3.32 6.37 20.80
CA LEU A 108 -4.68 6.78 20.45
C LEU A 108 -5.67 6.24 21.49
N PRO A 109 -6.70 7.01 21.87
CA PRO A 109 -7.61 6.65 22.93
C PRO A 109 -8.36 5.36 22.57
N GLY A 110 -7.85 4.24 23.09
CA GLY A 110 -8.39 2.92 22.82
C GLY A 110 -9.82 2.76 23.31
N ASN A 111 -10.18 3.49 24.37
CA ASN A 111 -11.53 3.51 24.94
C ASN A 111 -12.57 4.01 23.91
N ASP A 112 -12.25 5.06 23.15
CA ASP A 112 -13.16 5.59 22.13
C ASP A 112 -13.28 4.68 20.90
N LEU A 113 -12.22 3.89 20.65
CA LEU A 113 -12.19 2.87 19.63
C LEU A 113 -12.82 1.54 20.08
N GLY A 114 -13.08 1.37 21.38
CA GLY A 114 -13.46 0.08 21.97
C GLY A 114 -12.38 -1.00 21.78
N ILE A 115 -11.13 -0.59 21.62
CA ILE A 115 -9.97 -1.43 21.34
C ILE A 115 -8.79 -0.88 22.12
N ASP A 116 -8.24 -1.69 23.02
CA ASP A 116 -6.99 -1.35 23.71
C ASP A 116 -5.80 -1.52 22.75
N LEU A 117 -5.38 -0.42 22.12
CA LEU A 117 -4.31 -0.41 21.12
C LEU A 117 -2.93 -0.69 21.71
N GLU A 118 -2.72 -0.51 23.03
CA GLU A 118 -1.44 -0.82 23.67
C GLU A 118 -1.13 -2.32 23.59
N LYS A 119 -2.18 -3.14 23.77
CA LYS A 119 -2.12 -4.61 23.70
C LYS A 119 -2.11 -5.16 22.28
N VAL A 120 -2.27 -4.31 21.27
CA VAL A 120 -2.27 -4.75 19.87
C VAL A 120 -0.84 -4.91 19.36
N MET A 121 -0.58 -6.04 18.72
CA MET A 121 0.68 -6.31 18.02
C MET A 121 0.68 -5.65 16.64
N ILE A 122 1.47 -4.58 16.53
CA ILE A 122 1.76 -3.90 15.27
C ILE A 122 3.10 -4.44 14.76
N THR A 123 3.08 -5.05 13.58
CA THR A 123 4.28 -5.66 12.98
C THR A 123 5.13 -4.67 12.22
N ASN A 124 4.51 -3.59 11.71
CA ASN A 124 5.23 -2.53 11.01
C ASN A 124 4.39 -1.26 10.88
N ALA A 125 5.06 -0.12 10.76
CA ALA A 125 4.46 1.16 10.38
C ALA A 125 5.32 1.84 9.31
N ILE A 126 4.70 2.42 8.28
CA ILE A 126 5.40 3.06 7.17
C ILE A 126 4.67 4.35 6.78
N THR A 127 5.32 5.49 6.95
CA THR A 127 4.84 6.76 6.40
C THR A 127 4.95 6.76 4.87
N ILE A 128 3.83 7.01 4.18
CA ILE A 128 3.75 7.02 2.73
C ILE A 128 4.15 8.41 2.20
N GLY A 129 5.13 8.42 1.29
CA GLY A 129 5.60 9.62 0.61
C GLY A 129 6.93 10.12 1.14
N LYS A 130 7.65 10.89 0.30
CA LYS A 130 8.97 11.43 0.65
C LYS A 130 8.83 12.61 1.61
N GLN A 131 9.70 12.64 2.62
CA GLN A 131 9.88 13.79 3.50
C GLN A 131 10.86 14.74 2.82
N ASN A 132 10.42 15.96 2.55
CA ASN A 132 11.34 17.00 2.08
C ASN A 132 11.97 17.63 3.32
N MET A 133 13.20 17.23 3.64
CA MET A 133 13.96 17.78 4.78
C MET A 133 14.42 19.24 4.57
N ARG A 134 14.35 19.74 3.32
CA ARG A 134 14.95 21.02 2.92
C ARG A 134 14.02 22.23 3.01
N ASN A 135 12.71 22.01 3.02
CA ASN A 135 11.72 23.05 3.24
C ASN A 135 10.80 22.57 4.37
N GLU A 136 10.33 23.48 5.21
CA GLU A 136 9.17 23.22 6.04
C GLU A 136 8.07 22.67 5.11
N ASP A 137 7.70 21.39 5.33
CA ASP A 137 6.76 20.68 4.48
C ASP A 137 5.40 21.37 4.69
N ASN A 138 5.09 22.39 3.88
CA ASN A 138 3.89 23.24 3.94
C ASN A 138 2.60 22.47 3.58
N ARG A 139 2.57 21.15 3.79
CA ARG A 139 1.39 20.35 3.56
C ARG A 139 0.37 20.67 4.65
N PRO A 140 -0.88 20.97 4.28
CA PRO A 140 -1.92 21.25 5.26
C PRO A 140 -2.31 20.01 6.09
N ASN A 141 -1.94 18.81 5.64
CA ASN A 141 -2.27 17.55 6.31
C ASN A 141 -1.05 16.65 6.42
N SER A 142 -0.98 15.86 7.51
CA SER A 142 0.03 14.83 7.67
C SER A 142 -0.13 13.71 6.64
N ARG A 143 1.00 13.11 6.26
CA ARG A 143 1.08 11.96 5.37
C ARG A 143 0.34 10.76 5.95
N LEU A 144 -0.01 9.86 5.05
CA LEU A 144 -0.59 8.59 5.42
C LEU A 144 0.45 7.71 6.11
N ILE A 145 0.07 7.07 7.21
CA ILE A 145 0.88 6.02 7.85
C ILE A 145 0.20 4.69 7.57
N LYS A 146 0.91 3.80 6.87
CA LYS A 146 0.50 2.42 6.62
C LYS A 146 0.90 1.57 7.81
N VAL A 147 -0.05 0.86 8.42
CA VAL A 147 0.17 0.12 9.67
C VAL A 147 -0.28 -1.31 9.48
N MET A 148 0.65 -2.24 9.67
CA MET A 148 0.42 -3.67 9.54
C MET A 148 0.21 -4.28 10.93
N PHE A 149 -0.86 -5.05 11.07
CA PHE A 149 -1.15 -5.79 12.29
C PHE A 149 -0.85 -7.27 12.10
N GLU A 150 -0.66 -7.97 13.20
CA GLU A 150 -0.53 -9.43 13.17
C GLU A 150 -1.84 -10.13 12.76
N ASN A 151 -2.99 -9.58 13.21
CA ASN A 151 -4.31 -10.19 13.07
C ASN A 151 -5.28 -9.31 12.25
N GLU A 152 -5.86 -9.88 11.18
CA GLU A 152 -6.86 -9.21 10.33
C GLU A 152 -8.11 -8.76 11.11
N LYS A 153 -8.49 -9.46 12.18
CA LYS A 153 -9.65 -9.07 13.00
C LYS A 153 -9.49 -7.64 13.54
N MET A 154 -8.26 -7.22 13.82
CA MET A 154 -7.96 -5.85 14.28
C MET A 154 -8.29 -4.81 13.23
N VAL A 155 -7.97 -5.07 11.96
CA VAL A 155 -8.30 -4.18 10.84
C VAL A 155 -9.80 -3.97 10.76
N SER A 156 -10.58 -5.04 10.88
CA SER A 156 -12.04 -4.99 10.83
C SER A 156 -12.64 -4.22 12.01
N LEU A 157 -12.11 -4.39 13.22
CA LEU A 157 -12.55 -3.66 14.40
C LEU A 157 -12.20 -2.18 14.29
N LEU A 158 -10.95 -1.84 13.95
CA LEU A 158 -10.48 -0.46 13.81
C LEU A 158 -11.27 0.30 12.74
N THR A 159 -11.48 -0.30 11.58
CA THR A 159 -12.24 0.36 10.50
C THR A 159 -13.72 0.56 10.83
N LYS A 160 -14.32 -0.30 11.66
CA LYS A 160 -15.68 -0.08 12.20
C LYS A 160 -15.69 1.04 13.24
N SER A 161 -14.72 1.05 14.15
CA SER A 161 -14.62 2.03 15.23
C SER A 161 -14.17 3.41 14.75
N ALA A 162 -13.47 3.53 13.63
CA ALA A 162 -13.05 4.79 13.03
C ALA A 162 -14.21 5.76 12.76
N LYS A 163 -15.43 5.25 12.53
CA LYS A 163 -16.65 6.07 12.39
C LYS A 163 -17.05 6.80 13.68
N LYS A 164 -16.54 6.35 14.84
CA LYS A 164 -16.76 6.98 16.14
C LYS A 164 -15.77 8.11 16.40
N LEU A 165 -14.53 7.99 15.90
CA LEU A 165 -13.48 9.01 16.08
C LEU A 165 -13.89 10.39 15.56
N SER A 166 -14.57 10.45 14.39
CA SER A 166 -15.02 11.72 13.82
C SER A 166 -16.09 12.45 14.66
N LYS A 167 -16.63 11.79 15.70
CA LYS A 167 -17.64 12.34 16.61
C LYS A 167 -17.06 12.82 17.94
N LEU A 168 -15.76 12.61 18.17
CA LEU A 168 -15.09 13.05 19.38
C LEU A 168 -14.89 14.57 19.38
N THR A 169 -14.84 15.13 20.58
CA THR A 169 -14.70 16.58 20.82
C THR A 169 -13.26 17.04 20.75
N ASP A 170 -12.30 16.15 21.03
CA ASP A 170 -10.87 16.43 20.93
C ASP A 170 -10.48 16.64 19.45
N GLU A 171 -10.05 17.85 19.11
CA GLU A 171 -9.72 18.24 17.74
C GLU A 171 -8.56 17.45 17.15
N ASP A 172 -7.55 17.09 17.96
CA ASP A 172 -6.39 16.32 17.53
C ASP A 172 -6.81 14.91 17.12
N ILE A 173 -7.77 14.33 17.84
CA ILE A 173 -8.29 13.00 17.56
C ILE A 173 -9.33 13.04 16.42
N LYS A 174 -10.15 14.09 16.35
CA LYS A 174 -11.20 14.25 15.35
C LYS A 174 -10.66 14.29 13.91
N ASN A 175 -9.43 14.78 13.74
CA ASN A 175 -8.76 14.82 12.45
C ASN A 175 -8.21 13.47 12.00
N ILE A 176 -8.17 12.47 12.89
CA ILE A 176 -7.65 11.15 12.58
C ILE A 176 -8.67 10.37 11.76
N LYS A 177 -8.26 9.90 10.58
CA LYS A 177 -9.07 9.00 9.76
C LYS A 177 -8.32 7.70 9.54
N ILE A 178 -9.08 6.61 9.63
CA ILE A 178 -8.56 5.25 9.47
C ILE A 178 -9.25 4.61 8.27
N PHE A 179 -8.46 4.08 7.34
CA PHE A 179 -8.92 3.43 6.13
C PHE A 179 -8.35 2.02 6.03
N ARG A 180 -9.07 1.13 5.36
CA ARG A 180 -8.51 -0.16 4.96
C ARG A 180 -7.53 0.05 3.81
N ASP A 181 -6.38 -0.61 3.83
CA ASP A 181 -5.51 -0.65 2.65
C ASP A 181 -6.18 -1.50 1.57
N MET A 182 -6.39 -0.92 0.39
CA MET A 182 -7.06 -1.58 -0.73
C MET A 182 -6.23 -1.38 -2.00
N SER A 183 -6.25 -2.38 -2.88
CA SER A 183 -5.71 -2.21 -4.22
C SER A 183 -6.55 -1.17 -4.99
N LYS A 184 -5.97 -0.58 -6.04
CA LYS A 184 -6.70 0.36 -6.90
C LYS A 184 -7.98 -0.28 -7.47
N SER A 185 -7.87 -1.52 -7.95
CA SER A 185 -9.02 -2.26 -8.48
C SER A 185 -10.08 -2.55 -7.43
N ASP A 186 -9.71 -2.83 -6.19
CA ASP A 186 -10.70 -3.08 -5.12
C ASP A 186 -11.36 -1.78 -4.66
N HIS A 187 -10.62 -0.67 -4.67
CA HIS A 187 -11.18 0.65 -4.41
C HIS A 187 -12.22 1.05 -5.46
N GLU A 188 -11.90 0.87 -6.75
CA GLU A 188 -12.82 1.12 -7.87
C GLU A 188 -14.10 0.26 -7.76
N LYS A 189 -13.95 -1.04 -7.50
CA LYS A 189 -15.10 -1.94 -7.27
C LYS A 189 -15.98 -1.48 -6.10
N ARG A 190 -15.35 -1.00 -5.01
CA ARG A 190 -16.08 -0.50 -3.85
C ARG A 190 -16.88 0.77 -4.17
N ILE A 191 -16.33 1.68 -4.97
CA ILE A 191 -17.04 2.89 -5.40
C ILE A 191 -18.28 2.49 -6.20
N LEU A 192 -18.12 1.62 -7.20
CA LEU A 192 -19.23 1.13 -8.02
C LEU A 192 -20.33 0.46 -7.18
N LEU A 193 -19.94 -0.41 -6.23
CA LEU A 193 -20.89 -1.05 -5.33
C LEU A 193 -21.66 -0.05 -4.46
N VAL A 194 -20.98 1.00 -3.97
CA VAL A 194 -21.63 2.05 -3.16
C VAL A 194 -22.61 2.86 -4.01
N GLU A 195 -22.26 3.17 -5.26
CA GLU A 195 -23.14 3.86 -6.20
C GLU A 195 -24.37 3.01 -6.55
N GLU A 196 -24.19 1.72 -6.79
CA GLU A 196 -25.27 0.77 -7.05
C GLU A 196 -26.21 0.65 -5.84
N MET A 197 -25.68 0.51 -4.63
CA MET A 197 -26.51 0.48 -3.41
C MET A 197 -27.27 1.78 -3.19
N LYS A 198 -26.68 2.95 -3.52
CA LYS A 198 -27.39 4.24 -3.45
C LYS A 198 -28.55 4.30 -4.44
N LYS A 199 -28.34 3.87 -5.68
CA LYS A 199 -29.42 3.81 -6.69
C LYS A 199 -30.55 2.89 -6.24
N ARG A 200 -30.21 1.69 -5.79
CA ARG A 200 -31.22 0.73 -5.28
C ARG A 200 -32.00 1.28 -4.09
N ASN A 201 -31.33 1.94 -3.14
CA ASN A 201 -32.02 2.54 -1.99
C ASN A 201 -32.94 3.70 -2.41
N GLN A 202 -32.52 4.49 -3.42
CA GLN A 202 -33.36 5.54 -3.99
C GLN A 202 -34.59 4.95 -4.67
N GLU A 203 -34.42 3.89 -5.47
CA GLU A 203 -35.54 3.18 -6.12
C GLU A 203 -36.50 2.57 -5.10
N LEU A 204 -36.00 1.98 -4.01
CA LEU A 204 -36.84 1.44 -2.93
C LEU A 204 -37.64 2.55 -2.23
N HIS A 205 -36.98 3.69 -1.96
CA HIS A 205 -37.63 4.87 -1.39
C HIS A 205 -38.72 5.43 -2.32
N ASP A 206 -38.43 5.56 -3.62
CA ASP A 206 -39.35 6.07 -4.63
C ASP A 206 -40.54 5.10 -4.86
N ASN A 207 -40.34 3.80 -4.65
CA ASN A 207 -41.39 2.78 -4.69
C ASN A 207 -42.17 2.63 -3.38
N GLY A 208 -41.92 3.47 -2.36
CA GLY A 208 -42.63 3.44 -1.08
C GLY A 208 -42.31 2.22 -0.20
N ILE A 209 -41.25 1.48 -0.52
CA ILE A 209 -40.76 0.35 0.29
C ILE A 209 -39.71 0.91 1.25
N SER A 210 -40.16 1.61 2.30
CA SER A 210 -39.26 1.98 3.40
C SER A 210 -39.21 0.83 4.40
N ASP A 211 -38.02 0.28 4.68
CA ASP A 211 -37.81 -0.73 5.70
C ASP A 211 -38.49 -0.33 7.03
N MET A 212 -39.56 -1.05 7.40
CA MET A 212 -40.02 -1.09 8.79
C MET A 212 -38.90 -1.74 9.60
N LYS A 213 -38.21 -0.92 10.40
CA LYS A 213 -37.04 -1.24 11.24
C LYS A 213 -37.05 -2.61 11.90
#